data_AF-A0A1H8SC98-F1
#
_entry.id   AF-A0A1H8SC98-F1
#
_cell.length_a   1.000
_cell.length_b   1.000
_cell.length_c   1.000
_cell.angle_alpha   90.00
_cell.angle_beta   90.00
_cell.angle_gamma   90.00
#
_symmetry.space_group_name_H-M   'P 1'
#
loop_
_entity.id
_entity.type
_entity.pdbx_description
1 polymer ?
#
loop_
_entity_poly.entity_id
_entity_poly.type
_entity_poly.pdbx_seq_one_letter_code
_entity_poly.pdbx_strand_id
1 'polypeptide(L)'
;MNNKFKPKHKLFGLLAAALLTTCAAQGAAAQTASNTSYSTDTMLSSENKVPGAKPLWTAELDKPTAENREQPALAVANGNLYYVAGGVLHARSAKTGKQLWTYGSKLKPGSAVVVNGSIYVSGQTDNSIYRVDAAGKGKRVYQLAKGSTLTSFSIDGTTLYLSTWTGLSSVNLTTGKENWRSTQVNSPSIELKVGNKLLIPAVESGAITVGTLYAIDSQTGRTIWRLSGSHSQLLKAEGTKLYMVDDWPKTDSSKYVSDIDVIDANTGSIISSKSFVPIKEGLDPLGQYPNDVTMVGDNIYVSTRDNELYQYHFNADQATVRPSVLNDNGQWIFGPYNGKLFYLNSDNIGIHARKLADQTAVYYEGLDNPASQVDFINSGIFVGQTDGEVYALNVTTGKALFRYQTPARSFGEFQVSGSQLLVQAEGKLYAFALPAELTKPLSVSTPESAYKKAVATLSLNGKNKPINPSMMTINNRMLVPLRFLSEELGATGTYDAIAKQAVITLRDRTFTIKAGVPYAETGTGKEQVALVSPPVVLNNSLYLPISDAGSLLGVKVVWNGGPRTVEVTTG
;
A
#
# COMPACT_ATOMS: atom_id res chain seq x y z
N MET A 1 11.45 -81.15 15.37
CA MET A 1 10.74 -81.75 16.51
C MET A 1 9.46 -80.96 16.73
N ASN A 2 8.33 -81.67 16.77
CA ASN A 2 6.98 -81.25 17.19
C ASN A 2 6.41 -79.99 16.53
N ASN A 3 5.18 -79.91 16.06
CA ASN A 3 3.97 -80.73 15.89
C ASN A 3 2.97 -79.62 15.49
N LYS A 4 1.89 -79.77 14.72
CA LYS A 4 1.23 -80.85 13.99
C LYS A 4 0.06 -80.15 13.27
N PHE A 5 -0.28 -80.68 12.09
CA PHE A 5 -1.64 -81.02 11.63
C PHE A 5 -2.70 -79.93 11.39
N LYS A 6 -2.99 -79.71 10.09
CA LYS A 6 -4.13 -80.25 9.30
C LYS A 6 -5.58 -80.13 9.88
N PRO A 7 -6.64 -80.11 9.02
CA PRO A 7 -6.91 -79.26 7.85
C PRO A 7 -8.45 -78.98 7.62
N LYS A 8 -8.78 -78.41 6.44
CA LYS A 8 -9.95 -78.69 5.55
C LYS A 8 -11.27 -77.88 5.62
N HIS A 9 -11.50 -77.19 4.48
CA HIS A 9 -12.73 -76.97 3.69
C HIS A 9 -13.89 -76.17 4.35
N LYS A 10 -14.70 -75.35 3.67
CA LYS A 10 -15.23 -75.33 2.30
C LYS A 10 -15.55 -73.89 1.86
N LEU A 11 -15.67 -73.72 0.55
CA LEU A 11 -16.15 -72.52 -0.13
C LEU A 11 -17.65 -72.66 -0.46
N PHE A 12 -18.45 -71.64 -0.12
CA PHE A 12 -19.76 -71.20 -0.65
C PHE A 12 -19.94 -69.80 0.00
N GLY A 13 -20.47 -68.73 -0.57
CA GLY A 13 -21.28 -68.45 -1.74
C GLY A 13 -22.10 -67.19 -1.41
N LEU A 14 -21.84 -66.09 -2.12
CA LEU A 14 -22.72 -64.95 -2.46
C LEU A 14 -23.55 -64.14 -1.44
N LEU A 15 -23.50 -62.81 -1.69
CA LEU A 15 -24.58 -61.80 -1.71
C LEU A 15 -24.85 -60.86 -0.50
N ALA A 16 -24.72 -59.56 -0.84
CA ALA A 16 -25.56 -58.41 -0.50
C ALA A 16 -25.28 -57.56 0.77
N ALA A 17 -24.62 -56.42 0.51
CA ALA A 17 -25.00 -55.04 0.84
C ALA A 17 -25.53 -54.68 2.25
N ALA A 18 -24.83 -53.76 2.93
CA ALA A 18 -25.46 -52.59 3.56
C ALA A 18 -24.44 -51.49 3.92
N LEU A 19 -24.78 -50.29 3.45
CA LEU A 19 -24.41 -48.92 3.82
C LEU A 19 -23.25 -48.64 4.80
N LEU A 20 -22.38 -47.76 4.29
CA LEU A 20 -21.49 -46.87 5.01
C LEU A 20 -22.27 -45.93 5.96
N THR A 21 -22.01 -46.06 7.25
CA THR A 21 -22.01 -44.95 8.20
C THR A 21 -20.61 -44.89 8.81
N THR A 22 -19.77 -43.97 8.33
CA THR A 22 -18.52 -43.67 9.02
C THR A 22 -18.85 -42.84 10.25
N CYS A 23 -19.03 -43.52 11.39
CA CYS A 23 -18.91 -42.89 12.70
C CYS A 23 -17.52 -42.27 12.80
N ALA A 24 -17.47 -40.96 13.02
CA ALA A 24 -16.30 -40.32 13.59
C ALA A 24 -16.06 -40.95 14.97
N ALA A 25 -15.00 -41.75 15.10
CA ALA A 25 -14.56 -42.23 16.39
C ALA A 25 -13.98 -41.03 17.16
N GLN A 26 -14.75 -40.51 18.12
CA GLN A 26 -14.20 -39.74 19.23
C GLN A 26 -13.23 -40.66 19.97
N GLY A 27 -11.94 -40.28 19.98
CA GLY A 27 -10.92 -40.97 20.75
C GLY A 27 -11.19 -40.83 22.24
N ALA A 28 -11.46 -41.96 22.90
CA ALA A 28 -11.43 -42.08 24.35
C ALA A 28 -10.01 -41.81 24.87
N ALA A 29 -9.92 -41.23 26.07
CA ALA A 29 -8.68 -40.97 26.77
C ALA A 29 -7.86 -42.25 27.00
N ALA A 30 -6.54 -42.07 26.98
CA ALA A 30 -5.50 -43.09 26.85
C ALA A 30 -5.49 -44.19 27.93
N GLN A 31 -5.22 -45.43 27.50
CA GLN A 31 -4.29 -46.30 28.22
C GLN A 31 -2.88 -45.99 27.69
N THR A 32 -1.96 -45.64 28.57
CA THR A 32 -0.58 -45.25 28.23
C THR A 32 0.21 -46.46 27.73
N ALA A 33 0.27 -46.65 26.41
CA ALA A 33 1.25 -47.51 25.79
C ALA A 33 2.64 -46.84 25.86
N SER A 34 3.70 -47.61 26.09
CA SER A 34 5.07 -47.11 26.28
C SER A 34 5.63 -46.32 25.10
N ASN A 35 5.03 -46.45 23.91
CA ASN A 35 5.22 -45.54 22.78
C ASN A 35 3.85 -45.23 22.15
N THR A 36 3.29 -44.08 22.50
CA THR A 36 2.08 -43.54 21.85
C THR A 36 2.51 -42.49 20.83
N SER A 37 2.05 -42.61 19.58
CA SER A 37 2.31 -41.62 18.52
C SER A 37 1.01 -41.17 17.88
N TYR A 38 0.96 -39.90 17.50
CA TYR A 38 -0.14 -39.26 16.79
C TYR A 38 0.44 -38.57 15.56
N SER A 39 -0.19 -38.77 14.41
CA SER A 39 0.10 -38.02 13.18
C SER A 39 -1.21 -37.45 12.67
N THR A 40 -1.21 -36.18 12.27
CA THR A 40 -2.24 -35.65 11.38
C THR A 40 -1.93 -36.10 9.96
N ASP A 41 -2.95 -36.07 9.10
CA ASP A 41 -2.68 -36.09 7.67
C ASP A 41 -1.77 -34.92 7.34
N THR A 42 -0.66 -35.19 6.66
CA THR A 42 0.32 -34.20 6.25
C THR A 42 0.31 -34.18 4.74
N MET A 43 -0.16 -33.06 4.17
CA MET A 43 -0.06 -32.83 2.73
C MET A 43 1.41 -32.98 2.33
N LEU A 44 1.70 -33.85 1.36
CA LEU A 44 3.05 -34.07 0.89
C LEU A 44 3.59 -32.77 0.27
N SER A 45 4.86 -32.44 0.52
CA SER A 45 5.55 -31.26 -0.05
C SER A 45 5.50 -31.15 -1.58
N SER A 46 5.10 -32.23 -2.26
CA SER A 46 4.84 -32.30 -3.70
C SER A 46 3.67 -31.45 -4.21
N GLU A 47 2.86 -30.85 -3.34
CA GLU A 47 1.72 -30.01 -3.77
C GLU A 47 2.11 -28.60 -4.20
N ASN A 48 3.22 -28.06 -3.69
CA ASN A 48 3.67 -26.74 -4.10
C ASN A 48 4.36 -26.80 -5.47
N LYS A 49 3.56 -26.52 -6.52
CA LYS A 49 3.94 -26.58 -7.93
C LYS A 49 4.70 -25.33 -8.42
N VAL A 50 4.98 -24.37 -7.54
CA VAL A 50 5.73 -23.17 -7.91
C VAL A 50 7.17 -23.57 -8.29
N PRO A 51 7.67 -23.17 -9.46
CA PRO A 51 9.01 -23.52 -9.92
C PRO A 51 10.11 -23.06 -8.94
N GLY A 52 11.03 -23.94 -8.59
CA GLY A 52 12.22 -23.57 -7.81
C GLY A 52 13.21 -22.77 -8.66
N ALA A 53 13.68 -21.64 -8.14
CA ALA A 53 14.75 -20.86 -8.75
C ALA A 53 16.14 -21.34 -8.31
N LYS A 54 17.18 -20.86 -9.00
CA LYS A 54 18.57 -20.94 -8.55
C LYS A 54 19.15 -19.54 -8.51
N PRO A 55 19.91 -19.16 -7.46
CA PRO A 55 20.57 -17.87 -7.44
C PRO A 55 21.57 -17.77 -8.57
N LEU A 56 21.58 -16.64 -9.25
CA LEU A 56 22.59 -16.30 -10.26
C LEU A 56 23.94 -16.03 -9.60
N TRP A 57 23.91 -15.40 -8.44
CA TRP A 57 25.07 -15.14 -7.59
C TRP A 57 24.61 -14.87 -6.15
N THR A 58 25.55 -14.95 -5.21
CA THR A 58 25.33 -14.56 -3.80
C THR A 58 26.48 -13.71 -3.28
N ALA A 59 26.22 -12.92 -2.24
CA ALA A 59 27.23 -12.17 -1.51
C ALA A 59 26.93 -12.18 -0.01
N GLU A 60 27.97 -12.10 0.83
CA GLU A 60 27.80 -12.00 2.28
C GLU A 60 27.46 -10.57 2.70
N LEU A 61 26.57 -10.45 3.68
CA LEU A 61 26.18 -9.22 4.38
C LEU A 61 26.46 -9.38 5.88
N ASP A 62 26.42 -8.27 6.62
CA ASP A 62 26.41 -8.36 8.08
C ASP A 62 25.09 -8.99 8.55
N LYS A 63 25.18 -9.87 9.56
CA LYS A 63 23.99 -10.45 10.18
C LYS A 63 23.31 -9.40 11.07
N PRO A 64 21.97 -9.32 11.06
CA PRO A 64 21.24 -8.57 12.07
C PRO A 64 21.62 -9.03 13.47
N THR A 65 21.69 -8.09 14.41
CA THR A 65 21.99 -8.39 15.82
C THR A 65 20.72 -8.24 16.66
N ALA A 66 20.77 -8.69 17.92
CA ALA A 66 19.66 -8.48 18.85
C ALA A 66 19.36 -6.97 19.07
N GLU A 67 20.40 -6.13 18.99
CA GLU A 67 20.33 -4.67 19.17
C GLU A 67 19.97 -3.92 17.88
N ASN A 68 20.29 -4.50 16.72
CA ASN A 68 19.97 -3.93 15.41
C ASN A 68 19.44 -5.02 14.48
N ARG A 69 18.10 -5.18 14.52
CA ARG A 69 17.37 -6.18 13.74
C ARG A 69 17.05 -5.71 12.32
N GLU A 70 17.24 -4.43 12.03
CA GLU A 70 16.93 -3.85 10.73
C GLU A 70 17.97 -4.27 9.69
N GLN A 71 17.49 -4.69 8.52
CA GLN A 71 18.33 -4.91 7.36
C GLN A 71 18.31 -3.66 6.49
N PRO A 72 19.38 -2.87 6.48
CA PRO A 72 19.36 -1.62 5.75
C PRO A 72 19.27 -1.88 4.24
N ALA A 73 18.47 -1.06 3.56
CA ALA A 73 18.33 -1.10 2.12
C ALA A 73 19.69 -0.95 1.42
N LEU A 74 19.86 -1.66 0.31
CA LEU A 74 21.06 -1.56 -0.49
C LEU A 74 20.96 -0.35 -1.43
N ALA A 75 22.09 0.28 -1.72
CA ALA A 75 22.12 1.33 -2.73
C ALA A 75 22.38 0.70 -4.11
N VAL A 76 21.45 0.90 -5.05
CA VAL A 76 21.55 0.35 -6.41
C VAL A 76 21.47 1.48 -7.43
N ALA A 77 22.47 1.56 -8.33
CA ALA A 77 22.48 2.56 -9.40
C ALA A 77 23.34 2.10 -10.57
N ASN A 78 22.93 2.44 -11.79
CA ASN A 78 23.70 2.19 -13.03
C ASN A 78 24.19 0.72 -13.17
N GLY A 79 23.38 -0.25 -12.74
CA GLY A 79 23.72 -1.68 -12.81
C GLY A 79 24.74 -2.15 -11.76
N ASN A 80 25.04 -1.31 -10.77
CA ASN A 80 25.91 -1.63 -9.65
C ASN A 80 25.13 -1.58 -8.33
N LEU A 81 25.66 -2.31 -7.36
CA LEU A 81 25.18 -2.46 -6.00
C LEU A 81 26.26 -1.94 -5.05
N TYR A 82 25.85 -1.20 -4.02
CA TYR A 82 26.70 -0.62 -2.99
C TYR A 82 26.13 -0.90 -1.61
N TYR A 83 26.96 -1.46 -0.73
CA TYR A 83 26.57 -1.78 0.64
C TYR A 83 27.78 -1.79 1.57
N VAL A 84 27.54 -1.57 2.86
CA VAL A 84 28.58 -1.66 3.88
C VAL A 84 28.44 -2.98 4.62
N ALA A 85 29.52 -3.76 4.66
CA ALA A 85 29.62 -5.00 5.42
C ALA A 85 30.99 -5.06 6.10
N GLY A 86 31.05 -5.51 7.35
CA GLY A 86 32.28 -5.50 8.16
C GLY A 86 32.91 -4.10 8.28
N GLY A 87 32.10 -3.04 8.16
CA GLY A 87 32.56 -1.65 8.15
C GLY A 87 33.29 -1.23 6.87
N VAL A 88 33.22 -1.99 5.78
CA VAL A 88 33.83 -1.67 4.48
C VAL A 88 32.73 -1.45 3.45
N LEU A 89 32.88 -0.45 2.59
CA LEU A 89 31.97 -0.23 1.46
C LEU A 89 32.35 -1.18 0.32
N HIS A 90 31.42 -2.03 -0.09
CA HIS A 90 31.57 -2.93 -1.23
C HIS A 90 30.80 -2.36 -2.43
N ALA A 91 31.44 -2.37 -3.60
CA ALA A 91 30.77 -2.15 -4.87
C ALA A 91 30.81 -3.43 -5.71
N ARG A 92 29.64 -3.89 -6.13
CA ARG A 92 29.48 -5.08 -6.96
C ARG A 92 28.71 -4.75 -8.22
N SER A 93 28.98 -5.51 -9.29
CA SER A 93 28.09 -5.55 -10.43
C SER A 93 26.78 -6.20 -9.99
N ALA A 94 25.66 -5.50 -10.12
CA ALA A 94 24.35 -6.09 -9.82
C ALA A 94 24.11 -7.31 -10.73
N LYS A 95 24.44 -7.21 -12.02
CA LYS A 95 24.26 -8.31 -12.98
C LYS A 95 25.00 -9.60 -12.61
N THR A 96 26.25 -9.50 -12.15
CA THR A 96 27.13 -10.67 -12.02
C THR A 96 27.54 -11.01 -10.60
N GLY A 97 27.24 -10.13 -9.64
CA GLY A 97 27.70 -10.24 -8.26
C GLY A 97 29.21 -10.03 -8.08
N LYS A 98 29.98 -9.83 -9.16
CA LYS A 98 31.43 -9.65 -9.08
C LYS A 98 31.77 -8.38 -8.32
N GLN A 99 32.71 -8.49 -7.39
CA GLN A 99 33.30 -7.36 -6.69
C GLN A 99 34.04 -6.48 -7.69
N LEU A 100 33.67 -5.20 -7.73
CA LEU A 100 34.32 -4.18 -8.55
C LEU A 100 35.44 -3.52 -7.75
N TRP A 101 35.14 -3.12 -6.51
CA TRP A 101 36.10 -2.51 -5.59
C TRP A 101 35.56 -2.51 -4.15
N THR A 102 36.45 -2.19 -3.21
CA THR A 102 36.13 -1.89 -1.80
C THR A 102 36.67 -0.51 -1.43
N TYR A 103 36.03 0.16 -0.48
CA TYR A 103 36.52 1.42 0.05
C TYR A 103 36.35 1.52 1.58
N GLY A 104 37.37 2.09 2.23
CA GLY A 104 37.31 2.52 3.62
C GLY A 104 37.32 1.40 4.65
N SER A 105 37.13 1.79 5.90
CA SER A 105 37.02 0.92 7.07
C SER A 105 36.20 1.63 8.14
N LYS A 106 35.54 0.90 9.03
CA LYS A 106 34.69 1.46 10.11
C LYS A 106 33.58 2.37 9.58
N LEU A 107 33.00 2.02 8.45
CA LEU A 107 31.83 2.68 7.86
C LEU A 107 30.53 2.17 8.50
N LYS A 108 29.50 3.01 8.52
CA LYS A 108 28.19 2.69 9.09
C LYS A 108 27.37 1.82 8.12
N PRO A 109 26.88 0.63 8.52
CA PRO A 109 25.90 -0.13 7.74
C PRO A 109 24.68 0.72 7.36
N GLY A 110 24.17 0.51 6.15
CA GLY A 110 22.97 1.22 5.65
C GLY A 110 23.14 2.70 5.33
N SER A 111 24.36 3.23 5.37
CA SER A 111 24.60 4.66 5.10
C SER A 111 24.92 4.97 3.64
N ALA A 112 24.93 3.99 2.74
CA ALA A 112 25.30 4.21 1.35
C ALA A 112 24.18 4.93 0.59
N VAL A 113 24.49 6.07 -0.04
CA VAL A 113 23.57 6.86 -0.87
C VAL A 113 24.25 7.17 -2.20
N VAL A 114 23.59 6.92 -3.34
CA VAL A 114 24.16 7.20 -4.66
C VAL A 114 23.51 8.42 -5.29
N VAL A 115 24.31 9.42 -5.62
CA VAL A 115 23.86 10.64 -6.31
C VAL A 115 24.81 10.98 -7.44
N ASN A 116 24.28 11.16 -8.65
CA ASN A 116 25.04 11.53 -9.85
C ASN A 116 26.31 10.67 -10.06
N GLY A 117 26.19 9.36 -9.86
CA GLY A 117 27.29 8.39 -10.03
C GLY A 117 28.36 8.41 -8.93
N SER A 118 28.20 9.23 -7.89
CA SER A 118 29.04 9.20 -6.68
C SER A 118 28.33 8.49 -5.55
N ILE A 119 29.08 7.77 -4.73
CA ILE A 119 28.59 7.05 -3.56
C ILE A 119 28.97 7.85 -2.33
N TYR A 120 28.01 8.13 -1.48
CA TYR A 120 28.20 8.78 -0.19
C TYR A 120 27.96 7.76 0.91
N VAL A 121 28.85 7.74 1.90
CA VAL A 121 28.80 6.79 3.00
C VAL A 121 29.28 7.46 4.28
N SER A 122 28.68 7.13 5.42
CA SER A 122 29.09 7.70 6.70
C SER A 122 30.04 6.78 7.46
N GLY A 123 30.96 7.36 8.23
CA GLY A 123 31.74 6.62 9.20
C GLY A 123 30.89 6.26 10.43
N GLN A 124 31.21 5.13 11.05
CA GLN A 124 30.44 4.58 12.16
C GLN A 124 30.60 5.41 13.44
N THR A 125 31.82 5.93 13.69
CA THR A 125 32.14 6.64 14.94
C THR A 125 32.83 7.98 14.73
N ASP A 126 33.35 8.25 13.53
CA ASP A 126 34.09 9.48 13.22
C ASP A 126 33.19 10.64 12.75
N ASN A 127 31.88 10.38 12.63
CA ASN A 127 30.85 11.30 12.17
C ASN A 127 31.20 12.03 10.86
N SER A 128 31.92 11.34 9.97
CA SER A 128 32.34 11.84 8.67
C SER A 128 31.43 11.36 7.55
N ILE A 129 31.30 12.17 6.51
CA ILE A 129 30.74 11.77 5.22
C ILE A 129 31.87 11.65 4.21
N TYR A 130 31.95 10.48 3.58
CA TYR A 130 32.90 10.18 2.52
C TYR A 130 32.17 10.17 1.18
N ARG A 131 32.77 10.78 0.17
CA ARG A 131 32.36 10.66 -1.23
C ARG A 131 33.34 9.73 -1.93
N VAL A 132 32.81 8.68 -2.55
CA VAL A 132 33.54 7.68 -3.32
C VAL A 132 33.08 7.77 -4.77
N ASP A 133 34.02 7.84 -5.70
CA ASP A 133 33.70 7.83 -7.12
C ASP A 133 33.40 6.42 -7.64
N ALA A 134 32.98 6.32 -8.90
CA ALA A 134 32.67 5.04 -9.53
C ALA A 134 33.88 4.10 -9.64
N ALA A 135 35.11 4.60 -9.51
CA ALA A 135 36.35 3.84 -9.53
C ALA A 135 36.79 3.39 -8.12
N GLY A 136 36.00 3.67 -7.08
CA GLY A 136 36.29 3.29 -5.70
C GLY A 136 37.30 4.22 -5.00
N LYS A 137 37.64 5.35 -5.60
CA LYS A 137 38.49 6.36 -4.95
C LYS A 137 37.61 7.31 -4.18
N GLY A 138 37.85 7.40 -2.88
CA GLY A 138 37.08 8.26 -2.01
C GLY A 138 37.91 9.28 -1.26
N LYS A 139 37.21 10.33 -0.82
CA LYS A 139 37.74 11.33 0.11
C LYS A 139 36.64 11.74 1.08
N ARG A 140 37.05 12.16 2.27
CA ARG A 140 36.15 12.81 3.22
C ARG A 140 35.70 14.14 2.63
N VAL A 141 34.39 14.35 2.52
CA VAL A 141 33.80 15.61 2.04
C VAL A 141 33.31 16.48 3.18
N TYR A 142 32.98 15.87 4.32
CA TYR A 142 32.56 16.60 5.51
C TYR A 142 32.85 15.77 6.78
N GLN A 143 33.05 16.46 7.89
CA GLN A 143 33.13 15.85 9.22
C GLN A 143 32.40 16.75 10.21
N LEU A 144 31.48 16.18 10.99
CA LEU A 144 30.85 16.92 12.07
C LEU A 144 31.86 17.29 13.15
N ALA A 145 31.60 18.40 13.84
CA ALA A 145 32.41 18.83 14.96
C ALA A 145 32.44 17.77 16.07
N LYS A 146 33.54 17.72 16.83
CA LYS A 146 33.67 16.81 17.98
C LYS A 146 32.50 17.01 18.96
N GLY A 147 31.96 15.91 19.48
CA GLY A 147 30.82 15.92 20.39
C GLY A 147 29.44 15.91 19.71
N SER A 148 29.38 16.07 18.39
CA SER A 148 28.16 15.82 17.61
C SER A 148 28.11 14.37 17.13
N THR A 149 26.92 13.77 17.10
CA THR A 149 26.71 12.41 16.59
C THR A 149 25.77 12.45 15.40
N LEU A 150 26.22 11.90 14.27
CA LEU A 150 25.40 11.77 13.07
C LEU A 150 24.35 10.69 13.27
N THR A 151 23.08 11.05 13.14
CA THR A 151 21.98 10.09 13.17
C THR A 151 21.69 9.57 11.76
N SER A 152 21.48 10.49 10.82
CA SER A 152 21.19 10.20 9.42
C SER A 152 21.67 11.34 8.50
N PHE A 153 21.70 11.08 7.19
CA PHE A 153 21.96 12.11 6.18
C PHE A 153 21.16 11.85 4.92
N SER A 154 20.90 12.90 4.15
CA SER A 154 20.27 12.83 2.84
C SER A 154 20.95 13.80 1.88
N ILE A 155 20.78 13.57 0.58
CA ILE A 155 21.39 14.41 -0.45
C ILE A 155 20.32 14.79 -1.46
N ASP A 156 20.23 16.08 -1.76
CA ASP A 156 19.41 16.62 -2.83
C ASP A 156 20.28 17.51 -3.74
N GLY A 157 20.50 17.04 -4.97
CA GLY A 157 21.38 17.68 -5.93
C GLY A 157 22.80 17.84 -5.39
N THR A 158 23.21 19.09 -5.14
CA THR A 158 24.54 19.44 -4.59
C THR A 158 24.52 19.72 -3.10
N THR A 159 23.40 19.47 -2.41
CA THR A 159 23.22 19.80 -1.01
C THR A 159 23.14 18.52 -0.18
N LEU A 160 24.03 18.42 0.80
CA LEU A 160 24.03 17.39 1.83
C LEU A 160 23.30 17.92 3.05
N TYR A 161 22.28 17.21 3.50
CA TYR A 161 21.62 17.48 4.77
C TYR A 161 22.04 16.42 5.80
N LEU A 162 22.31 16.88 7.02
CA LEU A 162 22.79 16.07 8.14
C LEU A 162 21.86 16.27 9.32
N SER A 163 21.42 15.15 9.91
CA SER A 163 20.69 15.15 11.17
C SER A 163 21.63 14.68 12.29
N THR A 164 21.54 15.37 13.43
CA THR A 164 22.22 15.00 14.67
C THR A 164 21.22 15.02 15.83
N TRP A 165 21.64 14.50 16.98
CA TRP A 165 20.85 14.64 18.22
C TRP A 165 20.63 16.10 18.67
N THR A 166 21.40 17.04 18.12
CA THR A 166 21.46 18.44 18.58
C THR A 166 21.09 19.45 17.50
N GLY A 167 20.67 18.99 16.32
CA GLY A 167 20.28 19.89 15.25
C GLY A 167 20.46 19.31 13.85
N LEU A 168 20.45 20.24 12.90
CA LEU A 168 20.51 20.00 11.48
C LEU A 168 21.63 20.81 10.86
N SER A 169 22.21 20.32 9.79
CA SER A 169 23.20 21.07 9.01
C SER A 169 23.03 20.80 7.53
N SER A 170 23.30 21.83 6.73
CA SER A 170 23.37 21.74 5.29
C SER A 170 24.77 22.06 4.82
N VAL A 171 25.27 21.28 3.87
CA VAL A 171 26.63 21.40 3.34
C VAL A 171 26.56 21.41 1.83
N ASN A 172 27.28 22.34 1.20
CA ASN A 172 27.48 22.32 -0.23
C ASN A 172 28.49 21.24 -0.60
N LEU A 173 28.06 20.21 -1.33
CA LEU A 173 28.90 19.08 -1.71
C LEU A 173 30.02 19.42 -2.69
N THR A 174 29.90 20.54 -3.41
CA THR A 174 30.94 21.00 -4.35
C THR A 174 32.09 21.66 -3.60
N THR A 175 31.79 22.47 -2.60
CA THR A 175 32.81 23.25 -1.86
C THR A 175 33.22 22.60 -0.53
N GLY A 176 32.42 21.67 0.00
CA GLY A 176 32.58 21.10 1.34
C GLY A 176 32.26 22.09 2.47
N LYS A 177 31.75 23.28 2.14
CA LYS A 177 31.41 24.32 3.13
C LYS A 177 29.98 24.14 3.62
N GLU A 178 29.79 24.37 4.91
CA GLU A 178 28.47 24.46 5.52
C GLU A 178 27.71 25.65 4.90
N ASN A 179 26.49 25.39 4.40
CA ASN A 179 25.56 26.43 3.98
C ASN A 179 24.93 27.08 5.21
N TRP A 180 24.47 26.24 6.14
CA TRP A 180 23.81 26.65 7.37
C TRP A 180 23.80 25.50 8.39
N ARG A 181 23.58 25.87 9.65
CA ARG A 181 23.32 24.97 10.76
C ARG A 181 22.18 25.53 11.61
N SER A 182 21.30 24.65 12.06
CA SER A 182 20.17 24.97 12.92
C SER A 182 20.18 24.06 14.14
N THR A 183 20.09 24.65 15.33
CA THR A 183 19.92 23.94 16.61
C THR A 183 18.51 24.14 17.16
N GLN A 184 17.61 24.75 16.38
CA GLN A 184 16.24 25.03 16.80
C GLN A 184 15.36 23.78 16.75
N VAL A 185 15.73 22.80 15.93
CA VAL A 185 14.98 21.56 15.75
C VAL A 185 15.91 20.39 15.99
N ASN A 186 15.59 19.60 17.02
CA ASN A 186 16.29 18.36 17.34
C ASN A 186 15.45 17.21 16.79
N SER A 187 15.79 16.72 15.61
CA SER A 187 15.15 15.54 15.04
C SER A 187 16.21 14.58 14.49
N PRO A 188 16.14 13.28 14.81
CA PRO A 188 17.12 12.30 14.37
C PRO A 188 17.07 12.06 12.86
N SER A 189 16.05 12.54 12.15
CA SER A 189 15.97 12.43 10.70
C SER A 189 15.25 13.61 10.06
N ILE A 190 15.60 13.90 8.82
CA ILE A 190 14.78 14.77 7.96
C ILE A 190 13.81 13.85 7.25
N GLU A 191 12.54 13.96 7.59
CA GLU A 191 11.53 13.02 7.13
C GLU A 191 11.06 13.34 5.71
N LEU A 192 10.93 14.63 5.38
CA LEU A 192 10.40 15.00 4.07
C LEU A 192 10.88 16.37 3.57
N LYS A 193 11.04 16.48 2.24
CA LYS A 193 11.24 17.76 1.54
C LYS A 193 10.08 18.05 0.59
N VAL A 194 9.43 19.20 0.77
CA VAL A 194 8.37 19.70 -0.12
C VAL A 194 8.80 21.05 -0.70
N GLY A 195 9.16 21.07 -1.98
CA GLY A 195 9.72 22.25 -2.62
C GLY A 195 10.99 22.73 -1.90
N ASN A 196 11.00 23.97 -1.43
CA ASN A 196 12.12 24.54 -0.66
C ASN A 196 12.04 24.28 0.86
N LYS A 197 11.14 23.44 1.34
CA LYS A 197 10.86 23.25 2.78
C LYS A 197 11.25 21.85 3.23
N LEU A 198 12.02 21.77 4.31
CA LEU A 198 12.26 20.53 5.05
C LEU A 198 11.19 20.44 6.14
N LEU A 199 10.33 19.44 6.05
CA LEU A 199 9.33 19.14 7.08
C LEU A 199 9.94 18.20 8.10
N ILE A 200 9.85 18.59 9.37
CA ILE A 200 10.58 17.94 10.45
C ILE A 200 9.66 17.82 11.64
N PRO A 201 9.11 16.62 11.92
CA PRO A 201 8.47 16.38 13.20
C PRO A 201 9.55 16.35 14.28
N ALA A 202 9.21 16.96 15.40
CA ALA A 202 10.06 17.08 16.55
C ALA A 202 9.22 16.93 17.82
N VAL A 203 9.90 16.59 18.91
CA VAL A 203 9.32 16.55 20.24
C VAL A 203 9.91 17.69 21.03
N GLU A 204 9.05 18.54 21.60
CA GLU A 204 9.45 19.63 22.47
C GLU A 204 9.08 19.31 23.91
N SER A 205 10.10 19.23 24.76
CA SER A 205 9.92 19.00 26.20
C SER A 205 9.71 20.32 26.94
N GLY A 206 8.66 20.35 27.77
CA GLY A 206 8.32 21.45 28.69
C GLY A 206 7.50 20.91 29.87
N ALA A 207 6.61 21.71 30.45
CA ALA A 207 5.65 21.21 31.45
C ALA A 207 4.75 20.09 30.90
N ILE A 208 4.48 20.14 29.59
CA ILE A 208 3.86 19.07 28.80
C ILE A 208 4.79 18.83 27.61
N THR A 209 5.14 17.57 27.37
CA THR A 209 5.88 17.19 26.16
C THR A 209 4.91 17.13 24.99
N VAL A 210 5.21 17.86 23.92
CA VAL A 210 4.32 17.97 22.75
C VAL A 210 5.07 17.59 21.48
N GLY A 211 4.34 16.97 20.54
CA GLY A 211 4.75 16.93 19.15
C GLY A 211 4.66 18.35 18.54
N THR A 212 5.57 18.61 17.62
CA THR A 212 5.58 19.84 16.82
C THR A 212 6.05 19.50 15.41
N LEU A 213 5.41 20.09 14.39
CA LEU A 213 5.91 20.07 13.03
C LEU A 213 6.60 21.39 12.68
N TYR A 214 7.84 21.31 12.19
CA TYR A 214 8.59 22.44 11.67
C TYR A 214 8.67 22.40 10.15
N ALA A 215 8.56 23.58 9.52
CA ALA A 215 9.12 23.78 8.18
C ALA A 215 10.38 24.62 8.27
N ILE A 216 11.49 24.04 7.82
CA ILE A 216 12.78 24.71 7.73
C ILE A 216 13.03 25.06 6.26
N ASP A 217 13.42 26.31 6.00
CA ASP A 217 13.86 26.70 4.67
C ASP A 217 15.15 25.94 4.32
N SER A 218 15.08 25.15 3.26
CA SER A 218 16.13 24.24 2.84
C SER A 218 17.41 24.94 2.36
N GLN A 219 17.34 26.25 2.07
CA GLN A 219 18.46 27.07 1.59
C GLN A 219 19.16 27.83 2.72
N THR A 220 18.43 28.23 3.76
CA THR A 220 18.93 29.11 4.83
C THR A 220 18.97 28.45 6.20
N GLY A 221 18.27 27.32 6.40
CA GLY A 221 18.17 26.63 7.69
C GLY A 221 17.28 27.33 8.71
N ARG A 222 16.60 28.41 8.30
CA ARG A 222 15.70 29.17 9.17
C ARG A 222 14.33 28.51 9.23
N THR A 223 13.73 28.52 10.41
CA THR A 223 12.34 28.15 10.59
C THR A 223 11.44 29.11 9.81
N ILE A 224 10.66 28.57 8.88
CA ILE A 224 9.60 29.30 8.17
C ILE A 224 8.39 29.40 9.08
N TRP A 225 7.98 28.26 9.63
CA TRP A 225 6.90 28.16 10.59
C TRP A 225 7.09 26.97 11.53
N ARG A 226 6.38 27.04 12.65
CA ARG A 226 6.30 26.01 13.68
C ARG A 226 4.82 25.78 13.96
N LEU A 227 4.34 24.56 13.76
CA LEU A 227 2.97 24.16 14.06
C LEU A 227 2.97 23.30 15.32
N SER A 228 2.37 23.80 16.40
CA SER A 228 2.09 23.00 17.59
C SER A 228 1.09 21.91 17.24
N GLY A 229 1.32 20.69 17.75
CA GLY A 229 0.53 19.53 17.38
C GLY A 229 1.41 18.42 16.86
N SER A 230 0.92 17.19 16.96
CA SER A 230 1.65 16.04 16.46
C SER A 230 1.18 15.79 15.02
N HIS A 231 2.13 15.82 14.08
CA HIS A 231 1.88 15.55 12.66
C HIS A 231 3.07 14.78 12.08
N SER A 232 2.98 13.45 12.09
CA SER A 232 4.09 12.59 11.65
C SER A 232 4.02 12.15 10.18
N GLN A 233 2.82 12.03 9.61
CA GLN A 233 2.64 11.45 8.28
C GLN A 233 2.06 12.45 7.27
N LEU A 234 2.80 12.75 6.18
CA LEU A 234 2.25 13.43 5.01
C LEU A 234 1.55 12.43 4.10
N LEU A 235 0.24 12.61 3.90
CA LEU A 235 -0.57 11.79 2.99
C LEU A 235 -0.53 12.30 1.55
N LYS A 236 -0.54 13.63 1.37
CA LYS A 236 -0.59 14.30 0.05
C LYS A 236 -0.03 15.71 0.17
N ALA A 237 0.69 16.17 -0.86
CA ALA A 237 0.99 17.59 -1.06
C ALA A 237 0.45 18.04 -2.42
N GLU A 238 -0.35 19.11 -2.44
CA GLU A 238 -0.98 19.64 -3.65
C GLU A 238 -0.98 21.17 -3.64
N GLY A 239 -0.22 21.78 -4.54
CA GLY A 239 -0.01 23.23 -4.53
C GLY A 239 0.61 23.68 -3.20
N THR A 240 -0.10 24.53 -2.45
CA THR A 240 0.30 24.97 -1.11
C THR A 240 -0.32 24.16 0.02
N LYS A 241 -1.04 23.07 -0.25
CA LYS A 241 -1.72 22.29 0.78
C LYS A 241 -0.92 21.04 1.14
N LEU A 242 -0.69 20.84 2.43
CA LEU A 242 -0.14 19.62 3.02
C LEU A 242 -1.26 18.89 3.75
N TYR A 243 -1.50 17.64 3.42
CA TYR A 243 -2.50 16.80 4.08
C TYR A 243 -1.76 15.90 5.05
N MET A 244 -1.81 16.24 6.34
CA MET A 244 -1.08 15.57 7.40
C MET A 244 -2.05 14.82 8.31
N VAL A 245 -1.65 13.62 8.75
CA VAL A 245 -2.32 12.98 9.88
C VAL A 245 -2.04 13.80 11.14
N ASP A 246 -3.10 14.23 11.83
CA ASP A 246 -3.01 14.73 13.20
C ASP A 246 -3.01 13.52 14.14
N ASP A 247 -1.84 13.22 14.69
CA ASP A 247 -1.63 12.11 15.63
C ASP A 247 -1.49 12.60 17.08
N TRP A 248 -2.12 13.75 17.39
CA TRP A 248 -2.24 14.20 18.77
C TRP A 248 -2.87 13.12 19.65
N PRO A 249 -2.38 12.93 20.91
CA PRO A 249 -2.89 11.89 21.78
C PRO A 249 -4.40 12.00 21.99
N LYS A 250 -5.08 10.85 21.85
CA LYS A 250 -6.52 10.73 22.13
C LYS A 250 -6.79 11.03 23.61
N THR A 251 -7.94 11.64 23.85
CA THR A 251 -8.50 12.03 25.16
C THR A 251 -9.88 11.40 25.33
N ASP A 252 -10.43 11.42 26.55
CA ASP A 252 -11.80 10.95 26.84
C ASP A 252 -12.89 11.66 26.01
N SER A 253 -12.58 12.84 25.46
CA SER A 253 -13.48 13.61 24.59
C SER A 253 -13.29 13.35 23.11
N SER A 254 -12.32 12.52 22.73
CA SER A 254 -12.06 12.15 21.33
C SER A 254 -13.21 11.34 20.76
N LYS A 255 -13.60 11.65 19.52
CA LYS A 255 -14.78 11.07 18.86
C LYS A 255 -14.45 10.24 17.63
N TYR A 256 -13.23 10.37 17.11
CA TYR A 256 -12.84 9.78 15.84
C TYR A 256 -11.49 9.09 15.96
N VAL A 257 -11.30 8.04 15.18
CA VAL A 257 -10.06 7.26 15.13
C VAL A 257 -8.96 8.10 14.47
N SER A 258 -9.24 8.77 13.36
CA SER A 258 -8.23 9.52 12.60
C SER A 258 -8.68 10.96 12.31
N ASP A 259 -7.76 11.89 12.44
CA ASP A 259 -7.95 13.32 12.16
C ASP A 259 -6.89 13.75 11.12
N ILE A 260 -7.31 14.49 10.09
CA ILE A 260 -6.45 14.97 9.00
C ILE A 260 -6.51 16.48 8.95
N ASP A 261 -5.35 17.10 9.08
CA ASP A 261 -5.19 18.54 8.90
C ASP A 261 -4.70 18.87 7.49
N VAL A 262 -5.36 19.85 6.89
CA VAL A 262 -4.89 20.49 5.67
C VAL A 262 -4.17 21.76 6.06
N ILE A 263 -2.84 21.75 5.94
CA ILE A 263 -1.97 22.85 6.39
C ILE A 263 -1.52 23.65 5.18
N ASP A 264 -1.53 24.98 5.28
CA ASP A 264 -0.87 25.84 4.29
C ASP A 264 0.65 25.69 4.43
N ALA A 265 1.29 25.19 3.39
CA ALA A 265 2.71 24.91 3.34
C ALA A 265 3.57 26.16 3.55
N ASN A 266 3.07 27.37 3.26
CA ASN A 266 3.84 28.61 3.39
C ASN A 266 3.72 29.23 4.77
N THR A 267 2.57 29.13 5.43
CA THR A 267 2.33 29.76 6.74
C THR A 267 2.34 28.78 7.91
N GLY A 268 2.16 27.47 7.66
CA GLY A 268 1.99 26.45 8.70
C GLY A 268 0.63 26.49 9.37
N SER A 269 -0.32 27.30 8.87
CA SER A 269 -1.65 27.41 9.45
C SER A 269 -2.54 26.28 8.97
N ILE A 270 -3.34 25.70 9.88
CA ILE A 270 -4.37 24.73 9.53
C ILE A 270 -5.49 25.46 8.76
N ILE A 271 -5.68 25.10 7.49
CA ILE A 271 -6.74 25.58 6.61
C ILE A 271 -8.07 24.92 6.98
N SER A 272 -8.03 23.61 7.25
CA SER A 272 -9.19 22.82 7.64
C SER A 272 -8.76 21.51 8.29
N SER A 273 -9.55 21.03 9.25
CA SER A 273 -9.40 19.70 9.85
C SER A 273 -10.60 18.84 9.48
N LYS A 274 -10.37 17.56 9.20
CA LYS A 274 -11.42 16.57 8.93
C LYS A 274 -11.16 15.30 9.70
N SER A 275 -12.18 14.81 10.39
CA SER A 275 -12.12 13.59 11.19
C SER A 275 -12.79 12.42 10.48
N PHE A 276 -12.29 11.21 10.67
CA PHE A 276 -12.72 10.00 9.98
C PHE A 276 -12.83 8.84 10.96
N VAL A 277 -13.83 7.98 10.69
CA VAL A 277 -14.17 6.79 11.49
C VAL A 277 -14.56 7.17 12.92
N PRO A 278 -15.87 7.31 13.20
CA PRO A 278 -16.35 7.50 14.57
C PRO A 278 -15.89 6.36 15.48
N ILE A 279 -15.45 6.70 16.68
CA ILE A 279 -15.18 5.70 17.73
C ILE A 279 -16.50 5.06 18.11
N LYS A 280 -16.53 3.71 18.13
CA LYS A 280 -17.75 2.95 18.43
C LYS A 280 -18.21 3.25 19.86
N GLU A 281 -19.53 3.33 20.04
CA GLU A 281 -20.13 3.58 21.35
C GLU A 281 -19.71 2.51 22.37
N GLY A 282 -19.36 2.94 23.58
CA GLY A 282 -18.90 2.06 24.67
C GLY A 282 -17.43 1.68 24.64
N LEU A 283 -16.67 2.06 23.60
CA LEU A 283 -15.22 1.95 23.61
C LEU A 283 -14.59 3.14 24.33
N ASP A 284 -13.52 2.86 25.09
CA ASP A 284 -12.64 3.91 25.60
C ASP A 284 -11.94 4.60 24.42
N PRO A 285 -12.11 5.93 24.23
CA PRO A 285 -11.40 6.67 23.18
C PRO A 285 -9.88 6.63 23.34
N LEU A 286 -9.38 6.44 24.56
CA LEU A 286 -7.96 6.27 24.80
C LEU A 286 -7.47 5.01 24.09
N GLY A 287 -6.50 5.19 23.20
CA GLY A 287 -5.98 4.09 22.40
C GLY A 287 -6.74 3.84 21.10
N GLN A 288 -7.77 4.60 20.72
CA GLN A 288 -8.41 4.43 19.42
C GLN A 288 -7.62 5.20 18.33
N TYR A 289 -6.54 4.58 17.87
CA TYR A 289 -5.69 5.10 16.78
C TYR A 289 -5.85 4.26 15.52
N PRO A 290 -5.67 4.83 14.32
CA PRO A 290 -5.63 4.04 13.11
C PRO A 290 -4.40 3.13 13.13
N ASN A 291 -4.51 1.95 12.53
CA ASN A 291 -3.34 1.12 12.26
C ASN A 291 -2.52 1.70 11.10
N ASP A 292 -3.22 2.20 10.09
CA ASP A 292 -2.64 2.83 8.91
C ASP A 292 -3.66 3.76 8.24
N VAL A 293 -3.16 4.83 7.63
CA VAL A 293 -3.90 5.84 6.88
C VAL A 293 -3.20 6.09 5.56
N THR A 294 -3.93 5.99 4.45
CA THR A 294 -3.41 6.26 3.11
C THR A 294 -4.37 7.14 2.31
N MET A 295 -3.83 8.03 1.49
CA MET A 295 -4.61 8.86 0.57
C MET A 295 -4.19 8.61 -0.87
N VAL A 296 -5.16 8.29 -1.75
CA VAL A 296 -4.94 8.14 -3.20
C VAL A 296 -5.94 9.00 -3.95
N GLY A 297 -5.43 10.05 -4.61
CA GLY A 297 -6.28 11.12 -5.13
C GLY A 297 -6.98 11.82 -3.97
N ASP A 298 -8.31 11.88 -4.02
CA ASP A 298 -9.14 12.42 -2.94
C ASP A 298 -9.81 11.33 -2.09
N ASN A 299 -9.44 10.06 -2.29
CA ASN A 299 -9.92 8.97 -1.43
C ASN A 299 -8.96 8.77 -0.26
N ILE A 300 -9.51 8.70 0.95
CA ILE A 300 -8.78 8.36 2.16
C ILE A 300 -9.20 6.97 2.65
N TYR A 301 -8.22 6.17 2.99
CA TYR A 301 -8.35 4.82 3.53
C TYR A 301 -7.86 4.87 4.98
N VAL A 302 -8.69 4.41 5.92
CA VAL A 302 -8.37 4.39 7.34
C VAL A 302 -8.63 2.97 7.85
N SER A 303 -7.58 2.32 8.35
CA SER A 303 -7.71 1.03 9.01
C SER A 303 -7.76 1.19 10.53
N THR A 304 -8.60 0.41 11.20
CA THR A 304 -8.76 0.44 12.65
C THR A 304 -7.97 -0.69 13.31
N ARG A 305 -7.80 -0.61 14.64
CA ARG A 305 -7.20 -1.68 15.45
C ARG A 305 -7.92 -3.02 15.33
N ASP A 306 -9.21 -3.00 15.02
CA ASP A 306 -10.03 -4.20 14.80
C ASP A 306 -9.95 -4.73 13.37
N ASN A 307 -8.97 -4.24 12.58
CA ASN A 307 -8.76 -4.59 11.17
C ASN A 307 -9.94 -4.23 10.24
N GLU A 308 -10.77 -3.27 10.62
CA GLU A 308 -11.77 -2.70 9.72
C GLU A 308 -11.11 -1.67 8.80
N LEU A 309 -11.53 -1.63 7.53
CA LEU A 309 -11.02 -0.68 6.55
C LEU A 309 -12.15 0.19 6.03
N TYR A 310 -12.01 1.50 6.20
CA TYR A 310 -12.96 2.48 5.72
C TYR A 310 -12.37 3.30 4.58
N GLN A 311 -13.14 3.51 3.52
CA GLN A 311 -12.83 4.46 2.46
C GLN A 311 -13.82 5.63 2.51
N TYR A 312 -13.29 6.84 2.62
CA TYR A 312 -14.04 8.09 2.45
C TYR A 312 -13.55 8.84 1.22
N HIS A 313 -14.41 9.68 0.66
CA HIS A 313 -13.98 10.75 -0.24
C HIS A 313 -13.75 12.00 0.60
N PHE A 314 -12.56 12.59 0.52
CA PHE A 314 -12.10 13.64 1.43
C PHE A 314 -13.04 14.86 1.44
N ASN A 315 -13.61 15.22 0.28
CA ASN A 315 -14.49 16.38 0.14
C ASN A 315 -15.99 16.07 0.35
N ALA A 316 -16.33 14.82 0.66
CA ALA A 316 -17.70 14.46 0.93
C ALA A 316 -18.14 14.96 2.33
N ASP A 317 -19.36 15.46 2.42
CA ASP A 317 -20.05 15.65 3.68
C ASP A 317 -20.38 14.28 4.27
N GLN A 318 -19.76 13.94 5.39
CA GLN A 318 -19.91 12.63 6.03
C GLN A 318 -21.29 12.43 6.67
N ALA A 319 -22.06 13.50 6.92
CA ALA A 319 -23.45 13.37 7.35
C ALA A 319 -24.36 12.88 6.21
N THR A 320 -23.98 13.17 4.97
CA THR A 320 -24.73 12.85 3.77
C THR A 320 -24.21 11.59 3.08
N VAL A 321 -22.89 11.49 2.90
CA VAL A 321 -22.21 10.44 2.15
C VAL A 321 -21.55 9.47 3.12
N ARG A 322 -22.07 8.24 3.16
CA ARG A 322 -21.50 7.18 3.98
C ARG A 322 -20.16 6.68 3.40
N PRO A 323 -19.19 6.30 4.26
CA PRO A 323 -17.99 5.62 3.79
C PRO A 323 -18.31 4.26 3.18
N SER A 324 -17.43 3.80 2.30
CA SER A 324 -17.39 2.38 1.93
C SER A 324 -16.64 1.61 3.01
N VAL A 325 -17.24 0.53 3.51
CA VAL A 325 -16.58 -0.41 4.42
C VAL A 325 -16.02 -1.54 3.58
N LEU A 326 -14.69 -1.71 3.61
CA LEU A 326 -13.92 -2.60 2.75
C LEU A 326 -13.24 -3.69 3.57
N ASN A 327 -13.95 -4.20 4.58
CA ASN A 327 -13.48 -5.26 5.46
C ASN A 327 -13.33 -6.56 4.68
N ASP A 328 -12.35 -7.35 5.09
CA ASP A 328 -12.12 -8.70 4.58
C ASP A 328 -11.55 -9.58 5.70
N ASN A 329 -11.31 -10.86 5.41
CA ASN A 329 -10.74 -11.78 6.37
C ASN A 329 -9.25 -11.49 6.63
N GLY A 330 -8.94 -10.69 7.66
CA GLY A 330 -7.59 -10.45 8.14
C GLY A 330 -7.22 -8.97 8.13
N GLN A 331 -5.92 -8.66 8.07
CA GLN A 331 -5.41 -7.29 8.22
C GLN A 331 -5.09 -6.67 6.86
N TRP A 332 -5.60 -5.48 6.59
CA TRP A 332 -5.17 -4.68 5.45
C TRP A 332 -3.71 -4.24 5.61
N ILE A 333 -2.89 -4.47 4.59
CA ILE A 333 -1.44 -4.19 4.63
C ILE A 333 -0.95 -3.23 3.56
N PHE A 334 -1.68 -3.10 2.43
CA PHE A 334 -1.25 -2.25 1.34
C PHE A 334 -2.36 -1.93 0.32
N GLY A 335 -2.18 -0.84 -0.40
CA GLY A 335 -2.99 -0.42 -1.53
C GLY A 335 -3.70 0.92 -1.28
N PRO A 336 -4.56 1.38 -2.20
CA PRO A 336 -4.78 0.91 -3.57
C PRO A 336 -3.50 0.69 -4.38
N TYR A 337 -3.34 -0.50 -4.97
CA TYR A 337 -2.25 -0.80 -5.91
C TYR A 337 -2.74 -1.74 -7.01
N ASN A 338 -2.48 -1.42 -8.28
CA ASN A 338 -3.00 -2.16 -9.44
C ASN A 338 -4.52 -2.47 -9.33
N GLY A 339 -5.31 -1.47 -8.90
CA GLY A 339 -6.76 -1.57 -8.72
C GLY A 339 -7.22 -2.48 -7.59
N LYS A 340 -6.36 -2.79 -6.62
CA LYS A 340 -6.62 -3.74 -5.53
C LYS A 340 -6.21 -3.21 -4.15
N LEU A 341 -6.82 -3.78 -3.13
CA LEU A 341 -6.43 -3.69 -1.71
C LEU A 341 -5.90 -5.05 -1.28
N PHE A 342 -4.83 -5.08 -0.49
CA PHE A 342 -4.10 -6.31 -0.11
C PHE A 342 -4.21 -6.55 1.39
N TYR A 343 -4.39 -7.81 1.75
CA TYR A 343 -4.66 -8.23 3.12
C TYR A 343 -3.80 -9.43 3.47
N LEU A 344 -3.21 -9.41 4.68
CA LEU A 344 -2.78 -10.63 5.35
C LEU A 344 -4.00 -11.41 5.80
N ASN A 345 -3.95 -12.73 5.69
CA ASN A 345 -5.02 -13.59 6.19
C ASN A 345 -5.10 -13.54 7.73
N SER A 346 -6.26 -13.88 8.29
CA SER A 346 -6.52 -13.80 9.75
C SER A 346 -5.70 -14.76 10.62
N ASP A 347 -5.21 -15.84 10.04
CA ASP A 347 -4.26 -16.77 10.66
C ASP A 347 -2.80 -16.31 10.53
N ASN A 348 -2.58 -15.13 9.93
CA ASN A 348 -1.28 -14.59 9.55
C ASN A 348 -0.54 -15.46 8.52
N ILE A 349 -1.25 -16.31 7.77
CA ILE A 349 -0.69 -17.22 6.78
C ILE A 349 -1.20 -16.85 5.38
N GLY A 350 -0.32 -16.25 4.59
CA GLY A 350 -0.63 -15.88 3.21
C GLY A 350 -1.25 -14.49 3.05
N ILE A 351 -1.39 -14.11 1.78
CA ILE A 351 -1.87 -12.78 1.35
C ILE A 351 -2.98 -12.99 0.31
N HIS A 352 -4.01 -12.17 0.37
CA HIS A 352 -5.03 -12.06 -0.67
C HIS A 352 -5.29 -10.60 -1.00
N ALA A 353 -6.05 -10.35 -2.05
CA ALA A 353 -6.43 -9.01 -2.45
C ALA A 353 -7.88 -8.93 -2.89
N ARG A 354 -8.48 -7.74 -2.77
CA ARG A 354 -9.80 -7.38 -3.29
C ARG A 354 -9.68 -6.34 -4.37
N LYS A 355 -10.34 -6.57 -5.51
CA LYS A 355 -10.44 -5.54 -6.55
C LYS A 355 -11.32 -4.39 -6.09
N LEU A 356 -10.86 -3.17 -6.28
CA LEU A 356 -11.63 -1.97 -5.93
C LEU A 356 -12.90 -1.81 -6.77
N ALA A 357 -12.89 -2.31 -8.01
CA ALA A 357 -14.01 -2.15 -8.93
C ALA A 357 -15.21 -3.03 -8.58
N ASP A 358 -14.97 -4.30 -8.20
CA ASP A 358 -16.02 -5.30 -8.02
C ASP A 358 -15.91 -6.15 -6.74
N GLN A 359 -14.92 -5.87 -5.89
CA GLN A 359 -14.63 -6.59 -4.65
C GLN A 359 -14.35 -8.09 -4.83
N THR A 360 -14.11 -8.56 -6.06
CA THR A 360 -13.71 -9.95 -6.30
C THR A 360 -12.32 -10.21 -5.71
N ALA A 361 -12.15 -11.39 -5.10
CA ALA A 361 -10.89 -11.81 -4.50
C ALA A 361 -9.86 -12.20 -5.57
N VAL A 362 -8.58 -11.97 -5.26
CA VAL A 362 -7.41 -12.51 -5.95
C VAL A 362 -6.51 -13.15 -4.90
N TYR A 363 -6.19 -14.42 -5.07
CA TYR A 363 -5.34 -15.19 -4.16
C TYR A 363 -3.94 -15.32 -4.73
N TYR A 364 -2.93 -15.35 -3.85
CA TYR A 364 -1.52 -15.39 -4.22
C TYR A 364 -0.96 -16.80 -3.98
N GLU A 365 -0.46 -17.42 -5.03
CA GLU A 365 -0.05 -18.83 -5.03
C GLU A 365 1.15 -19.12 -4.12
N GLY A 366 1.07 -20.19 -3.34
CA GLY A 366 2.19 -20.74 -2.58
C GLY A 366 2.50 -20.04 -1.25
N LEU A 367 1.78 -18.97 -0.88
CA LEU A 367 2.00 -18.29 0.39
C LEU A 367 1.30 -19.03 1.54
N ASP A 368 1.98 -19.99 2.15
CA ASP A 368 1.48 -20.91 3.19
C ASP A 368 2.18 -20.75 4.57
N ASN A 369 2.84 -19.60 4.79
CA ASN A 369 3.57 -19.26 6.00
C ASN A 369 3.52 -17.72 6.25
N PRO A 370 3.69 -17.22 7.49
CA PRO A 370 3.74 -15.79 7.73
C PRO A 370 4.79 -15.06 6.90
N ALA A 371 4.39 -13.91 6.34
CA ALA A 371 5.30 -13.03 5.62
C ALA A 371 6.13 -12.20 6.61
N SER A 372 7.45 -12.20 6.44
CA SER A 372 8.36 -11.31 7.18
C SER A 372 8.70 -10.04 6.40
N GLN A 373 8.54 -10.06 5.07
CA GLN A 373 8.75 -8.92 4.18
C GLN A 373 7.86 -9.09 2.94
N VAL A 374 7.21 -8.01 2.52
CA VAL A 374 6.37 -7.96 1.33
C VAL A 374 6.68 -6.68 0.57
N ASP A 375 7.16 -6.78 -0.66
CA ASP A 375 7.47 -5.62 -1.50
C ASP A 375 6.68 -5.65 -2.81
N PHE A 376 6.07 -4.52 -3.12
CA PHE A 376 5.27 -4.31 -4.33
C PHE A 376 6.05 -3.44 -5.31
N ILE A 377 6.57 -4.05 -6.38
CA ILE A 377 7.43 -3.34 -7.33
C ILE A 377 6.94 -3.66 -8.74
N ASN A 378 6.48 -2.63 -9.46
CA ASN A 378 5.93 -2.77 -10.80
C ASN A 378 4.82 -3.84 -10.85
N SER A 379 4.94 -4.84 -11.72
CA SER A 379 3.96 -5.94 -11.81
C SER A 379 4.25 -7.09 -10.84
N GLY A 380 5.26 -6.95 -9.98
CA GLY A 380 5.69 -7.95 -9.00
C GLY A 380 5.16 -7.71 -7.58
N ILE A 381 4.88 -8.80 -6.88
CA ILE A 381 4.85 -8.89 -5.42
C ILE A 381 5.95 -9.87 -5.02
N PHE A 382 6.85 -9.45 -4.13
CA PHE A 382 7.96 -10.25 -3.63
C PHE A 382 7.76 -10.51 -2.15
N VAL A 383 7.76 -11.77 -1.76
CA VAL A 383 7.42 -12.18 -0.40
C VAL A 383 8.52 -13.04 0.17
N GLY A 384 9.08 -12.65 1.31
CA GLY A 384 9.94 -13.49 2.14
C GLY A 384 9.13 -13.98 3.34
N GLN A 385 9.08 -15.29 3.54
CA GLN A 385 8.32 -15.92 4.61
C GLN A 385 9.20 -16.34 5.80
N THR A 386 8.60 -16.48 6.98
CA THR A 386 9.35 -16.77 8.22
C THR A 386 9.98 -18.16 8.28
N ASP A 387 9.59 -19.07 7.39
CA ASP A 387 10.27 -20.34 7.17
C ASP A 387 11.45 -20.25 6.20
N GLY A 388 11.66 -19.11 5.56
CA GLY A 388 12.78 -18.82 4.68
C GLY A 388 12.48 -18.98 3.19
N GLU A 389 11.25 -19.35 2.81
CA GLU A 389 10.83 -19.33 1.42
C GLU A 389 10.70 -17.90 0.89
N VAL A 390 11.10 -17.72 -0.36
CA VAL A 390 11.01 -16.46 -1.11
C VAL A 390 10.17 -16.69 -2.34
N TYR A 391 9.16 -15.87 -2.57
CA TYR A 391 8.30 -15.93 -3.75
C TYR A 391 8.41 -14.65 -4.59
N ALA A 392 8.36 -14.84 -5.91
CA ALA A 392 8.12 -13.76 -6.86
C ALA A 392 6.82 -14.04 -7.61
N LEU A 393 5.80 -13.22 -7.38
CA LEU A 393 4.48 -13.41 -7.96
C LEU A 393 4.04 -12.20 -8.78
N ASN A 394 3.09 -12.46 -9.68
CA ASN A 394 2.48 -11.43 -10.51
C ASN A 394 1.31 -10.77 -9.75
N VAL A 395 1.40 -9.46 -9.54
CA VAL A 395 0.43 -8.69 -8.73
C VAL A 395 -0.97 -8.62 -9.35
N THR A 396 -1.10 -8.82 -10.67
CA THR A 396 -2.41 -8.80 -11.34
C THR A 396 -3.12 -10.14 -11.22
N THR A 397 -2.39 -11.23 -11.39
CA THR A 397 -2.96 -12.58 -11.54
C THR A 397 -2.87 -13.43 -10.27
N GLY A 398 -1.97 -13.10 -9.34
CA GLY A 398 -1.67 -13.91 -8.16
C GLY A 398 -0.73 -15.09 -8.43
N LYS A 399 -0.36 -15.32 -9.70
CA LYS A 399 0.49 -16.44 -10.09
C LYS A 399 1.92 -16.28 -9.57
N ALA A 400 2.43 -17.30 -8.89
CA ALA A 400 3.83 -17.35 -8.50
C ALA A 400 4.68 -17.83 -9.69
N LEU A 401 5.73 -17.08 -10.02
CA LEU A 401 6.61 -17.41 -11.15
C LEU A 401 7.84 -18.19 -10.71
N PHE A 402 8.32 -17.96 -9.49
CA PHE A 402 9.32 -18.81 -8.87
C PHE A 402 9.27 -18.73 -7.35
N ARG A 403 9.89 -19.73 -6.70
CA ARG A 403 10.21 -19.74 -5.27
C ARG A 403 11.66 -20.14 -4.97
N TYR A 404 12.15 -19.86 -3.77
CA TYR A 404 13.45 -20.32 -3.30
C TYR A 404 13.54 -20.38 -1.77
N GLN A 405 13.99 -21.52 -1.23
CA GLN A 405 14.26 -21.71 0.19
C GLN A 405 15.63 -21.16 0.60
N THR A 406 15.62 -20.17 1.50
CA THR A 406 16.80 -19.66 2.22
C THR A 406 16.85 -20.23 3.64
N PRO A 407 17.98 -20.15 4.37
CA PRO A 407 18.01 -20.45 5.80
C PRO A 407 17.55 -19.28 6.69
N ALA A 408 17.22 -18.11 6.11
CA ALA A 408 16.85 -16.91 6.85
C ALA A 408 15.38 -16.96 7.29
N ARG A 409 15.02 -16.20 8.32
CA ARG A 409 13.63 -15.98 8.74
C ARG A 409 13.19 -14.53 8.63
N SER A 410 14.15 -13.62 8.48
CA SER A 410 14.00 -12.20 8.30
C SER A 410 14.65 -11.74 7.00
N PHE A 411 13.95 -10.86 6.29
CA PHE A 411 14.39 -10.33 5.01
C PHE A 411 14.45 -8.81 5.09
N GLY A 412 15.41 -8.22 4.37
CA GLY A 412 15.41 -6.79 4.09
C GLY A 412 14.56 -6.48 2.84
N GLU A 413 14.46 -5.20 2.51
CA GLU A 413 13.76 -4.73 1.31
C GLU A 413 14.22 -5.50 0.06
N PHE A 414 13.27 -6.07 -0.67
CA PHE A 414 13.51 -6.67 -1.98
C PHE A 414 13.74 -5.55 -2.99
N GLN A 415 14.75 -5.69 -3.85
CA GLN A 415 15.04 -4.66 -4.87
C GLN A 415 15.14 -5.26 -6.27
N VAL A 416 14.70 -4.50 -7.27
CA VAL A 416 14.81 -4.91 -8.68
C VAL A 416 15.89 -4.10 -9.38
N SER A 417 16.87 -4.79 -9.98
CA SER A 417 17.94 -4.16 -10.78
C SER A 417 17.96 -4.78 -12.19
N GLY A 418 17.43 -4.05 -13.16
CA GLY A 418 17.26 -4.57 -14.51
C GLY A 418 16.38 -5.82 -14.53
N SER A 419 16.94 -6.96 -14.94
CA SER A 419 16.26 -8.26 -15.01
C SER A 419 16.54 -9.16 -13.80
N GLN A 420 16.85 -8.59 -12.63
CA GLN A 420 17.18 -9.34 -11.43
C GLN A 420 16.42 -8.86 -10.21
N LEU A 421 16.01 -9.81 -9.38
CA LEU A 421 15.55 -9.59 -8.02
C LEU A 421 16.72 -9.77 -7.06
N LEU A 422 16.95 -8.78 -6.21
CA LEU A 422 17.91 -8.82 -5.11
C LEU A 422 17.15 -9.12 -3.82
N VAL A 423 17.61 -10.12 -3.08
CA VAL A 423 16.96 -10.64 -1.87
C VAL A 423 17.96 -10.59 -0.71
N GLN A 424 17.72 -9.70 0.24
CA GLN A 424 18.45 -9.66 1.51
C GLN A 424 17.84 -10.68 2.48
N ALA A 425 18.60 -11.70 2.85
CA ALA A 425 18.18 -12.79 3.74
C ALA A 425 19.27 -13.04 4.77
N GLU A 426 19.07 -12.53 6.00
CA GLU A 426 19.96 -12.64 7.18
C GLU A 426 21.44 -12.88 6.89
N GLY A 427 22.21 -11.80 6.72
CA GLY A 427 23.65 -11.91 6.48
C GLY A 427 24.03 -12.41 5.10
N LYS A 428 23.06 -12.59 4.19
CA LYS A 428 23.34 -12.98 2.80
C LYS A 428 22.45 -12.22 1.82
N LEU A 429 23.04 -11.91 0.67
CA LEU A 429 22.35 -11.36 -0.48
C LEU A 429 22.30 -12.40 -1.59
N TYR A 430 21.12 -12.59 -2.15
CA TYR A 430 20.89 -13.44 -3.31
C TYR A 430 20.43 -12.59 -4.48
N ALA A 431 20.82 -12.98 -5.70
CA ALA A 431 20.23 -12.44 -6.91
C ALA A 431 19.61 -13.55 -7.74
N PHE A 432 18.38 -13.31 -8.19
CA PHE A 432 17.63 -14.24 -9.03
C PHE A 432 17.33 -13.59 -10.39
N ALA A 433 17.26 -14.41 -11.43
CA ALA A 433 16.70 -13.95 -12.69
C ALA A 433 15.23 -13.60 -12.48
N LEU A 434 14.83 -12.38 -12.85
CA LEU A 434 13.46 -11.92 -12.72
C LEU A 434 12.74 -12.08 -14.06
N PRO A 435 11.61 -12.80 -14.12
CA PRO A 435 10.81 -12.92 -15.34
C PRO A 435 10.37 -11.54 -15.87
N ALA A 436 10.46 -11.36 -17.19
CA ALA A 436 10.23 -10.06 -17.84
C ALA A 436 8.81 -9.50 -17.63
N GLU A 437 7.84 -10.32 -17.25
CA GLU A 437 6.50 -9.83 -16.91
C GLU A 437 6.46 -9.07 -15.57
N LEU A 438 7.32 -9.41 -14.60
CA LEU A 438 7.35 -8.75 -13.28
C LEU A 438 8.09 -7.42 -13.31
N THR A 439 8.94 -7.20 -14.31
CA THR A 439 9.65 -5.92 -14.52
C THR A 439 8.80 -4.86 -15.22
N LYS A 440 7.64 -5.23 -15.77
CA LYS A 440 6.80 -4.28 -16.51
C LYS A 440 6.16 -3.29 -15.54
N PRO A 441 6.30 -1.97 -15.78
CA PRO A 441 5.51 -0.98 -15.05
C PRO A 441 4.04 -1.36 -15.09
N LEU A 442 3.33 -1.09 -14.00
CA LEU A 442 1.89 -1.30 -13.99
C LEU A 442 1.25 -0.50 -15.13
N SER A 443 0.56 -1.22 -16.01
CA SER A 443 -0.43 -0.56 -16.84
C SER A 443 -1.53 -0.05 -15.91
N VAL A 444 -1.98 1.19 -16.11
CA VAL A 444 -3.13 1.72 -15.36
C VAL A 444 -4.28 0.75 -15.62
N SER A 445 -4.67 -0.03 -14.61
CA SER A 445 -5.88 -0.83 -14.69
C SER A 445 -7.03 0.17 -14.79
N THR A 446 -7.60 0.35 -15.98
CA THR A 446 -8.77 1.20 -16.10
C THR A 446 -9.92 0.47 -15.42
N PRO A 447 -10.69 1.15 -14.55
CA PRO A 447 -11.91 0.57 -13.97
C PRO A 447 -12.84 -0.01 -15.04
N GLU A 448 -12.74 0.51 -16.26
CA GLU A 448 -13.49 0.12 -17.46
C GLU A 448 -13.62 -1.38 -17.67
N SER A 449 -12.57 -2.19 -17.45
CA SER A 449 -12.64 -3.64 -17.70
C SER A 449 -13.59 -4.39 -16.77
N ALA A 450 -13.94 -3.81 -15.63
CA ALA A 450 -14.91 -4.39 -14.69
C ALA A 450 -16.36 -4.15 -15.11
N TYR A 451 -16.61 -3.19 -16.00
CA TYR A 451 -17.95 -2.85 -16.46
C TYR A 451 -18.32 -3.71 -17.68
N LYS A 452 -19.47 -4.36 -17.61
CA LYS A 452 -20.00 -5.17 -18.70
C LYS A 452 -21.15 -4.46 -19.39
N LYS A 453 -21.33 -4.68 -20.70
CA LYS A 453 -22.51 -4.20 -21.41
C LYS A 453 -23.77 -4.80 -20.79
N ALA A 454 -24.75 -3.95 -20.46
CA ALA A 454 -26.02 -4.40 -19.94
C ALA A 454 -26.82 -5.10 -21.04
N VAL A 455 -27.34 -6.29 -20.74
CA VAL A 455 -28.37 -6.93 -21.56
C VAL A 455 -29.72 -6.45 -21.05
N ALA A 456 -30.10 -5.23 -21.45
CA ALA A 456 -31.36 -4.58 -21.07
C ALA A 456 -31.78 -3.51 -22.09
N THR A 457 -33.09 -3.30 -22.23
CA THR A 457 -33.67 -2.18 -22.99
C THR A 457 -34.04 -1.03 -22.05
N LEU A 458 -34.09 0.18 -22.59
CA LEU A 458 -34.66 1.35 -21.91
C LEU A 458 -35.97 1.72 -22.59
N SER A 459 -37.03 1.81 -21.81
CA SER A 459 -38.33 2.33 -22.24
C SER A 459 -38.54 3.68 -21.60
N LEU A 460 -38.79 4.71 -22.41
CA LEU A 460 -39.13 6.05 -21.94
C LEU A 460 -40.59 6.33 -22.26
N ASN A 461 -41.41 6.55 -21.23
CA ASN A 461 -42.85 6.77 -21.35
C ASN A 461 -43.56 5.70 -22.20
N GLY A 462 -43.21 4.43 -21.96
CA GLY A 462 -43.78 3.26 -22.66
C GLY A 462 -43.20 3.00 -24.06
N LYS A 463 -42.25 3.81 -24.54
CA LYS A 463 -41.59 3.61 -25.84
C LYS A 463 -40.16 3.13 -25.66
N ASN A 464 -39.84 1.98 -26.26
CA ASN A 464 -38.47 1.47 -26.31
C ASN A 464 -37.55 2.45 -27.05
N LYS A 465 -36.38 2.72 -26.47
CA LYS A 465 -35.37 3.61 -27.01
C LYS A 465 -34.08 2.83 -27.31
N PRO A 466 -33.51 2.94 -28.52
CA PRO A 466 -32.18 2.39 -28.80
C PRO A 466 -31.14 3.24 -28.08
N ILE A 467 -30.37 2.63 -27.17
CA ILE A 467 -29.39 3.35 -26.35
C ILE A 467 -28.01 3.22 -26.96
N ASN A 468 -27.41 4.34 -27.34
CA ASN A 468 -26.04 4.40 -27.86
C ASN A 468 -25.28 5.57 -27.21
N PRO A 469 -24.15 5.34 -26.51
CA PRO A 469 -23.58 4.03 -26.18
C PRO A 469 -24.50 3.22 -25.26
N SER A 470 -24.32 1.89 -25.20
CA SER A 470 -25.21 1.04 -24.41
C SER A 470 -25.10 1.29 -22.91
N MET A 471 -26.15 0.92 -22.16
CA MET A 471 -26.07 0.80 -20.70
C MET A 471 -25.00 -0.21 -20.27
N MET A 472 -24.47 -0.02 -19.07
CA MET A 472 -23.41 -0.83 -18.48
C MET A 472 -23.87 -1.41 -17.14
N THR A 473 -23.21 -2.47 -16.67
CA THR A 473 -23.47 -3.09 -15.37
C THR A 473 -22.19 -3.43 -14.63
N ILE A 474 -22.21 -3.24 -13.31
CA ILE A 474 -21.17 -3.65 -12.36
C ILE A 474 -21.81 -3.90 -10.99
N ASN A 475 -21.41 -4.94 -10.25
CA ASN A 475 -21.92 -5.24 -8.89
C ASN A 475 -23.45 -5.17 -8.77
N ASN A 476 -24.18 -5.79 -9.70
CA ASN A 476 -25.64 -5.75 -9.80
C ASN A 476 -26.27 -4.35 -9.93
N ARG A 477 -25.48 -3.35 -10.31
CA ARG A 477 -25.95 -1.97 -10.58
C ARG A 477 -25.97 -1.74 -12.08
N MET A 478 -27.03 -1.09 -12.54
CA MET A 478 -27.15 -0.67 -13.93
C MET A 478 -26.80 0.81 -14.06
N LEU A 479 -25.93 1.13 -14.99
CA LEU A 479 -25.47 2.47 -15.30
C LEU A 479 -25.94 2.87 -16.69
N VAL A 480 -26.35 4.12 -16.82
CA VAL A 480 -26.84 4.73 -18.06
C VAL A 480 -25.85 5.80 -18.53
N PRO A 481 -25.61 5.94 -19.85
CA PRO A 481 -24.89 7.09 -20.37
C PRO A 481 -25.72 8.34 -20.09
N LEU A 482 -25.19 9.20 -19.22
CA LEU A 482 -25.98 10.29 -18.67
C LEU A 482 -26.45 11.27 -19.74
N ARG A 483 -25.59 11.56 -20.71
CA ARG A 483 -25.91 12.42 -21.87
C ARG A 483 -27.14 11.92 -22.64
N PHE A 484 -27.17 10.63 -22.94
CA PHE A 484 -28.28 10.03 -23.69
C PHE A 484 -29.60 10.19 -22.92
N LEU A 485 -29.61 9.83 -21.63
CA LEU A 485 -30.81 9.94 -20.80
C LEU A 485 -31.25 11.40 -20.64
N SER A 486 -30.31 12.32 -20.43
CA SER A 486 -30.62 13.74 -20.27
C SER A 486 -31.22 14.35 -21.54
N GLU A 487 -30.66 14.05 -22.71
CA GLU A 487 -31.17 14.57 -24.00
C GLU A 487 -32.57 14.02 -24.31
N GLU A 488 -32.80 12.72 -24.11
CA GLU A 488 -34.12 12.09 -24.32
C GLU A 488 -35.21 12.63 -23.38
N LEU A 489 -34.82 13.14 -22.20
CA LEU A 489 -35.72 13.79 -21.24
C LEU A 489 -35.89 15.29 -21.50
N GLY A 490 -35.18 15.86 -22.47
CA GLY A 490 -35.21 17.30 -22.76
C GLY A 490 -34.43 18.15 -21.76
N ALA A 491 -33.49 17.56 -21.03
CA ALA A 491 -32.58 18.29 -20.16
C ALA A 491 -31.51 19.01 -20.97
N THR A 492 -30.99 20.10 -20.42
CA THR A 492 -29.84 20.85 -20.97
C THR A 492 -28.63 20.67 -20.06
N GLY A 493 -27.43 20.93 -20.55
CA GLY A 493 -26.24 20.79 -19.71
C GLY A 493 -24.93 21.04 -20.43
N THR A 494 -23.86 21.07 -19.65
CA THR A 494 -22.48 21.20 -20.12
C THR A 494 -21.63 20.05 -19.60
N TYR A 495 -20.55 19.74 -20.32
CA TYR A 495 -19.56 18.77 -19.89
C TYR A 495 -18.16 19.35 -20.04
N ASP A 496 -17.42 19.37 -18.94
CA ASP A 496 -15.98 19.65 -18.91
C ASP A 496 -15.23 18.32 -18.99
N ALA A 497 -14.56 18.09 -20.12
CA ALA A 497 -13.80 16.86 -20.37
C ALA A 497 -12.52 16.77 -19.53
N ILE A 498 -11.91 17.89 -19.16
CA ILE A 498 -10.69 17.93 -18.35
C ILE A 498 -11.06 17.61 -16.89
N ALA A 499 -12.09 18.27 -16.37
CA ALA A 499 -12.60 18.01 -15.03
C ALA A 499 -13.40 16.71 -14.92
N LYS A 500 -13.78 16.11 -16.07
CA LYS A 500 -14.70 14.97 -16.17
C LYS A 500 -16.01 15.21 -15.40
N GLN A 501 -16.55 16.40 -15.59
CA GLN A 501 -17.67 16.94 -14.82
C GLN A 501 -18.81 17.34 -15.75
N ALA A 502 -20.04 17.02 -15.36
CA ALA A 502 -21.25 17.44 -16.06
C ALA A 502 -22.11 18.33 -15.15
N VAL A 503 -22.72 19.36 -15.73
CA VAL A 503 -23.78 20.15 -15.12
C VAL A 503 -25.04 19.92 -15.94
N ILE A 504 -26.13 19.48 -15.32
CA ILE A 504 -27.37 19.13 -16.01
C ILE A 504 -28.55 19.84 -15.35
N THR A 505 -29.42 20.38 -16.20
CA THR A 505 -30.65 21.08 -15.83
C THR A 505 -31.85 20.46 -16.54
N LEU A 506 -32.82 19.96 -15.77
CA LEU A 506 -34.13 19.54 -16.26
C LEU A 506 -35.22 20.29 -15.50
N ARG A 507 -36.00 21.11 -16.21
CA ARG A 507 -37.00 22.01 -15.60
C ARG A 507 -36.31 22.94 -14.58
N ASP A 508 -36.69 22.87 -13.31
CA ASP A 508 -36.15 23.62 -12.18
C ASP A 508 -35.00 22.90 -11.44
N ARG A 509 -34.69 21.65 -11.82
CA ARG A 509 -33.66 20.84 -11.17
C ARG A 509 -32.33 21.00 -11.87
N THR A 510 -31.33 21.49 -11.14
CA THR A 510 -29.94 21.56 -11.61
C THR A 510 -29.02 20.82 -10.65
N PHE A 511 -28.10 20.03 -11.22
CA PHE A 511 -27.09 19.33 -10.45
C PHE A 511 -25.77 19.22 -11.21
N THR A 512 -24.68 19.13 -10.45
CA THR A 512 -23.32 18.86 -10.93
C THR A 512 -22.90 17.47 -10.49
N ILE A 513 -22.31 16.71 -11.39
CA ILE A 513 -21.64 15.44 -11.04
C ILE A 513 -20.26 15.36 -11.66
N LYS A 514 -19.37 14.63 -11.00
CA LYS A 514 -17.99 14.45 -11.44
C LYS A 514 -17.58 12.99 -11.32
N ALA A 515 -16.83 12.50 -12.31
CA ALA A 515 -16.33 11.13 -12.30
C ALA A 515 -15.47 10.86 -11.05
N GLY A 516 -15.73 9.75 -10.36
CA GLY A 516 -15.05 9.35 -9.14
C GLY A 516 -15.53 10.02 -7.85
N VAL A 517 -16.45 10.99 -7.93
CA VAL A 517 -17.01 11.68 -6.75
C VAL A 517 -18.31 10.96 -6.32
N PRO A 518 -18.45 10.53 -5.05
CA PRO A 518 -19.58 9.73 -4.58
C PRO A 518 -20.86 10.54 -4.27
N TYR A 519 -20.93 11.80 -4.69
CA TYR A 519 -22.07 12.68 -4.51
C TYR A 519 -22.30 13.56 -5.73
N ALA A 520 -23.53 13.99 -5.92
CA ALA A 520 -23.89 15.12 -6.78
C ALA A 520 -23.97 16.39 -5.94
N GLU A 521 -23.70 17.54 -6.55
CA GLU A 521 -23.98 18.85 -5.93
C GLU A 521 -25.27 19.40 -6.53
N THR A 522 -26.24 19.76 -5.69
CA THR A 522 -27.55 20.29 -6.09
C THR A 522 -27.70 21.76 -5.69
N GLY A 523 -28.64 22.45 -6.32
CA GLY A 523 -28.94 23.86 -6.01
C GLY A 523 -27.80 24.81 -6.43
N THR A 524 -27.42 25.75 -5.56
CA THR A 524 -26.32 26.70 -5.82
C THR A 524 -24.91 26.11 -5.62
N GLY A 525 -24.79 24.77 -5.60
CA GLY A 525 -23.51 24.06 -5.47
C GLY A 525 -23.02 23.84 -4.04
N LYS A 526 -23.89 23.99 -3.03
CA LYS A 526 -23.54 23.80 -1.62
C LYS A 526 -24.13 22.54 -0.98
N GLU A 527 -25.19 21.98 -1.58
CA GLU A 527 -25.86 20.81 -1.05
C GLU A 527 -25.33 19.57 -1.76
N GLN A 528 -24.91 18.56 -0.99
CA GLN A 528 -24.51 17.26 -1.53
C GLN A 528 -25.69 16.30 -1.51
N VAL A 529 -25.80 15.46 -2.53
CA VAL A 529 -26.70 14.31 -2.57
C VAL A 529 -25.85 13.08 -2.80
N ALA A 530 -25.86 12.15 -1.83
CA ALA A 530 -25.09 10.91 -1.94
C ALA A 530 -25.56 10.08 -3.15
N LEU A 531 -24.59 9.56 -3.90
CA LEU A 531 -24.83 8.64 -5.00
C LEU A 531 -24.66 7.21 -4.51
N VAL A 532 -25.42 6.28 -5.09
CA VAL A 532 -25.26 4.85 -4.79
C VAL A 532 -23.86 4.38 -5.18
N SER A 533 -23.31 4.88 -6.28
CA SER A 533 -21.88 4.76 -6.63
C SER A 533 -21.38 5.99 -7.40
N PRO A 534 -20.08 6.28 -7.32
CA PRO A 534 -19.47 7.35 -8.11
C PRO A 534 -19.75 7.23 -9.61
N PRO A 535 -19.96 8.35 -10.33
CA PRO A 535 -20.00 8.36 -11.79
C PRO A 535 -18.66 7.90 -12.36
N VAL A 536 -18.68 7.31 -13.55
CA VAL A 536 -17.50 6.79 -14.22
C VAL A 536 -17.49 7.20 -15.69
N VAL A 537 -16.31 7.51 -16.22
CA VAL A 537 -16.15 7.69 -17.67
C VAL A 537 -15.76 6.35 -18.28
N LEU A 538 -16.56 5.86 -19.21
CA LEU A 538 -16.31 4.63 -19.98
C LEU A 538 -16.44 4.98 -21.46
N ASN A 539 -15.46 4.62 -22.28
CA ASN A 539 -15.51 4.86 -23.73
C ASN A 539 -15.92 6.31 -24.07
N ASN A 540 -15.29 7.28 -23.41
CA ASN A 540 -15.54 8.72 -23.59
C ASN A 540 -16.95 9.22 -23.21
N SER A 541 -17.73 8.41 -22.49
CA SER A 541 -19.08 8.75 -22.02
C SER A 541 -19.16 8.69 -20.51
N LEU A 542 -19.82 9.67 -19.88
CA LEU A 542 -20.07 9.69 -18.44
C LEU A 542 -21.28 8.82 -18.11
N TYR A 543 -21.08 7.83 -17.26
CA TYR A 543 -22.08 6.89 -16.78
C TYR A 543 -22.43 7.17 -15.32
N LEU A 544 -23.72 7.05 -15.01
CA LEU A 544 -24.28 7.19 -13.66
C LEU A 544 -25.23 6.02 -13.38
N PRO A 545 -25.32 5.51 -12.15
CA PRO A 545 -26.37 4.54 -11.80
C PRO A 545 -27.76 5.07 -12.17
N ILE A 546 -28.58 4.23 -12.80
CA ILE A 546 -29.88 4.64 -13.34
C ILE A 546 -30.84 5.12 -12.24
N SER A 547 -30.74 4.57 -11.03
CA SER A 547 -31.49 5.01 -9.85
C SER A 547 -31.14 6.44 -9.46
N ASP A 548 -29.84 6.77 -9.46
CA ASP A 548 -29.35 8.10 -9.10
C ASP A 548 -29.73 9.11 -10.18
N ALA A 549 -29.58 8.74 -11.45
CA ALA A 549 -30.02 9.56 -12.58
C ALA A 549 -31.52 9.90 -12.48
N GLY A 550 -32.35 8.89 -12.17
CA GLY A 550 -33.79 9.07 -11.98
C GLY A 550 -34.11 10.03 -10.84
N SER A 551 -33.48 9.83 -9.67
CA SER A 551 -33.66 10.68 -8.50
C SER A 551 -33.29 12.14 -8.76
N LEU A 552 -32.10 12.37 -9.33
CA LEU A 552 -31.59 13.72 -9.61
C LEU A 552 -32.44 14.46 -10.64
N LEU A 553 -32.88 13.77 -11.69
CA LEU A 553 -33.74 14.33 -12.74
C LEU A 553 -35.21 14.42 -12.33
N GLY A 554 -35.61 13.82 -11.20
CA GLY A 554 -37.00 13.82 -10.74
C GLY A 554 -37.93 12.95 -11.60
N VAL A 555 -37.41 11.86 -12.18
CA VAL A 555 -38.18 10.91 -13.00
C VAL A 555 -38.28 9.55 -12.32
N LYS A 556 -39.38 8.84 -12.55
CA LYS A 556 -39.59 7.52 -11.98
C LYS A 556 -38.81 6.48 -12.79
N VAL A 557 -38.05 5.64 -12.10
CA VAL A 557 -37.28 4.53 -12.70
C VAL A 557 -37.77 3.21 -12.11
N VAL A 558 -38.09 2.23 -12.96
CA VAL A 558 -38.50 0.88 -12.57
C VAL A 558 -37.70 -0.15 -13.37
N TRP A 559 -37.16 -1.16 -12.68
CA TRP A 559 -36.54 -2.31 -13.34
C TRP A 559 -37.54 -3.47 -13.45
N ASN A 560 -37.79 -3.92 -14.68
CA ASN A 560 -38.62 -5.08 -14.96
C ASN A 560 -37.74 -6.27 -15.33
N GLY A 561 -37.52 -7.17 -14.36
CA GLY A 561 -36.60 -8.30 -14.48
C GLY A 561 -36.98 -9.34 -15.53
N GLY A 562 -38.28 -9.53 -15.78
CA GLY A 562 -38.80 -10.44 -16.82
C GLY A 562 -38.39 -10.01 -18.23
N PRO A 563 -38.89 -8.86 -18.74
CA PRO A 563 -38.51 -8.35 -20.06
C PRO A 563 -37.09 -7.76 -20.12
N ARG A 564 -36.42 -7.64 -18.97
CA ARG A 564 -35.12 -6.98 -18.82
C ARG A 564 -35.14 -5.54 -19.31
N THR A 565 -36.13 -4.78 -18.87
CA THR A 565 -36.37 -3.40 -19.29
C THR A 565 -36.25 -2.45 -18.11
N VAL A 566 -35.50 -1.36 -18.31
CA VAL A 566 -35.57 -0.18 -17.45
C VAL A 566 -36.68 0.70 -17.99
N GLU A 567 -37.72 0.94 -17.20
CA GLU A 567 -38.78 1.89 -17.52
C GLU A 567 -38.52 3.21 -16.82
N VAL A 568 -38.49 4.28 -17.61
CA VAL A 568 -38.41 5.66 -17.15
C VAL A 568 -39.71 6.36 -17.50
N THR A 569 -40.35 6.95 -16.49
CA THR A 569 -41.59 7.70 -16.68
C THR A 569 -41.40 9.13 -16.19
N THR A 570 -41.67 10.09 -17.07
CA THR A 570 -41.71 11.51 -16.72
C THR A 570 -43.04 11.82 -16.05
N GLY A 571 -42.99 12.45 -14.88
CA GLY A 571 -44.17 13.02 -14.20
C GLY A 571 -44.64 14.31 -14.85
#